data_AF-A0A660PB92-F1
#
_entry.id   AF-A0A660PB92-F1
#
_cell.length_a   1.000
_cell.length_b   1.000
_cell.length_c   1.000
_cell.angle_alpha   90.00
_cell.angle_beta   90.00
_cell.angle_gamma   90.00
#
_symmetry.space_group_name_H-M   'P 1'
#
loop_
_entity.id
_entity.type
_entity.pdbx_description
1 polymer ?
#
loop_
_entity_poly.entity_id
_entity_poly.type
_entity_poly.pdbx_seq_one_letter_code
_entity_poly.pdbx_strand_id
1 'polypeptide(L)'
;MRKRVFSVELIIAAIFCIATLNIAPGFAAEFTARMTDQDGDRVRLSTITIKGSFYRMDMEEYGEKISVIVDQDAGLTRVILHSEKTFMEIKSQDPQSLMNDPFQAAIYMADNGESKLVGTETING
;
A
#
# COMPACT_ATOMS: atom_id res chain seq x y z
N MET A 1 51.55 -30.60 10.23
CA MET A 1 50.17 -30.42 10.74
C MET A 1 49.55 -29.15 10.16
N ARG A 2 48.83 -29.23 9.05
CA ARG A 2 48.13 -28.12 8.36
C ARG A 2 46.70 -28.59 8.06
N LYS A 3 45.81 -28.58 9.06
CA LYS A 3 44.41 -29.04 8.89
C LYS A 3 43.35 -28.16 9.57
N ARG A 4 43.73 -27.04 10.20
CA ARG A 4 42.79 -26.19 10.97
C ARG A 4 42.29 -24.92 10.27
N VAL A 5 42.93 -24.47 9.19
CA VAL A 5 42.57 -23.21 8.50
C VAL A 5 41.40 -23.41 7.52
N PHE A 6 41.36 -24.55 6.81
CA PHE A 6 40.32 -24.89 5.84
C PHE A 6 38.90 -24.94 6.44
N SER A 7 38.78 -25.23 7.73
CA SER A 7 37.49 -25.37 8.41
C SER A 7 36.84 -24.01 8.72
N VAL A 8 37.64 -22.98 9.00
CA VAL A 8 37.13 -21.64 9.37
C VAL A 8 36.67 -20.88 8.14
N GLU A 9 37.39 -20.96 7.03
CA GLU A 9 36.98 -20.36 5.75
C GLU A 9 35.68 -20.99 5.23
N LEU A 10 35.51 -22.31 5.40
CA LEU A 10 34.28 -23.01 5.02
C LEU A 10 33.07 -22.56 5.88
N ILE A 11 33.30 -22.31 7.18
CA ILE A 11 32.26 -21.81 8.09
C ILE A 11 31.90 -20.36 7.74
N ILE A 12 32.89 -19.50 7.46
CA ILE A 12 32.64 -18.12 7.04
C ILE A 12 31.90 -18.07 5.70
N ALA A 13 32.29 -18.91 4.74
CA ALA A 13 31.57 -19.04 3.47
C ALA A 13 30.13 -19.54 3.65
N ALA A 14 29.91 -20.52 4.54
CA ALA A 14 28.58 -21.02 4.86
C ALA A 14 27.70 -19.95 5.52
N ILE A 15 28.23 -19.18 6.47
CA ILE A 15 27.52 -18.07 7.11
C ILE A 15 27.17 -16.98 6.10
N PHE A 16 28.10 -16.63 5.20
CA PHE A 16 27.86 -15.65 4.14
C PHE A 16 26.77 -16.11 3.17
N CYS A 17 26.79 -17.38 2.75
CA CYS A 17 25.72 -17.95 1.91
C CYS A 17 24.35 -17.92 2.60
N ILE A 18 24.27 -18.29 3.89
CA ILE A 18 23.02 -18.27 4.67
C ILE A 18 22.49 -16.83 4.83
N ALA A 19 23.37 -15.85 5.00
CA ALA A 19 23.00 -14.44 5.10
C ALA A 19 22.42 -13.90 3.76
N THR A 20 22.92 -14.36 2.61
CA THR A 20 22.41 -13.94 1.29
C THR A 20 21.11 -14.64 0.86
N LEU A 21 20.81 -15.83 1.40
CA LEU A 21 19.62 -16.62 1.04
C LEU A 21 18.31 -16.09 1.62
N ASN A 22 18.36 -15.14 2.58
CA ASN A 22 17.16 -14.57 3.22
C ASN A 22 16.71 -13.23 2.61
N ILE A 23 17.32 -12.77 1.52
CA ILE A 23 16.83 -11.61 0.77
C ILE A 23 15.74 -12.10 -0.18
N ALA A 24 14.61 -12.58 0.37
CA ALA A 24 13.41 -12.68 -0.44
C ALA A 24 13.05 -11.24 -0.84
N PRO A 25 12.91 -10.92 -2.15
CA PRO A 25 12.26 -9.67 -2.50
C PRO A 25 10.88 -9.71 -1.86
N GLY A 26 10.60 -8.76 -0.98
CA GLY A 26 9.25 -8.54 -0.51
C GLY A 26 8.42 -8.23 -1.75
N PHE A 27 7.68 -9.23 -2.24
CA PHE A 27 6.74 -9.02 -3.33
C PHE A 27 5.70 -8.07 -2.79
N ALA A 28 5.83 -6.78 -3.10
CA ALA A 28 4.75 -5.85 -2.89
C ALA A 28 3.55 -6.38 -3.68
N ALA A 29 2.45 -6.63 -3.00
CA ALA A 29 1.27 -7.21 -3.63
C ALA A 29 0.80 -6.27 -4.76
N GLU A 30 0.81 -6.76 -5.99
CA GLU A 30 0.22 -6.06 -7.12
C GLU A 30 -1.16 -6.65 -7.38
N PHE A 31 -2.21 -5.82 -7.32
CA PHE A 31 -3.55 -6.26 -7.64
C PHE A 31 -4.41 -5.12 -8.17
N THR A 32 -5.55 -5.48 -8.74
CA THR A 32 -6.61 -4.54 -9.09
C THR A 32 -7.92 -5.08 -8.55
N ALA A 33 -8.70 -4.21 -7.91
CA ALA A 33 -9.99 -4.56 -7.34
C ALA A 33 -11.02 -3.49 -7.71
N ARG A 34 -12.28 -3.92 -7.82
CA ARG A 34 -13.43 -3.02 -7.89
C ARG A 34 -14.00 -2.88 -6.49
N MET A 35 -14.27 -1.65 -6.10
CA MET A 35 -14.79 -1.29 -4.79
C MET A 35 -16.17 -0.68 -4.94
N THR A 36 -16.99 -0.92 -3.92
CA THR A 36 -18.29 -0.31 -3.76
C THR A 36 -18.28 0.41 -2.42
N ASP A 37 -18.26 1.73 -2.45
CA ASP A 37 -18.28 2.58 -1.26
C ASP A 37 -19.72 3.06 -1.05
N GLN A 38 -20.30 2.73 0.09
CA GLN A 38 -21.65 3.17 0.45
C GLN A 38 -21.57 4.18 1.59
N ASP A 39 -22.12 5.37 1.34
CA ASP A 39 -22.24 6.46 2.31
C ASP A 39 -23.71 6.89 2.36
N GLY A 40 -24.44 6.41 3.38
CA GLY A 40 -25.89 6.51 3.46
C GLY A 40 -26.58 5.89 2.23
N ASP A 41 -27.35 6.70 1.52
CA ASP A 41 -28.04 6.31 0.27
C ASP A 41 -27.14 6.44 -0.98
N ARG A 42 -25.94 7.01 -0.85
CA ARG A 42 -25.03 7.21 -1.97
C ARG A 42 -24.13 5.98 -2.14
N VAL A 43 -24.22 5.35 -3.30
CA VAL A 43 -23.30 4.27 -3.71
C VAL A 43 -22.30 4.83 -4.73
N ARG A 44 -21.01 4.63 -4.47
CA ARG A 44 -19.91 4.97 -5.36
C ARG A 44 -19.20 3.69 -5.80
N LEU A 45 -18.94 3.59 -7.09
CA LEU A 45 -18.10 2.52 -7.65
C LEU A 45 -16.74 3.10 -7.98
N SER A 46 -15.70 2.40 -7.54
CA SER A 46 -14.31 2.78 -7.80
C SER A 46 -13.49 1.56 -8.20
N THR A 47 -12.36 1.81 -8.83
CA THR A 47 -11.35 0.77 -9.12
C THR A 47 -10.07 1.19 -8.44
N ILE A 48 -9.49 0.29 -7.65
CA ILE A 48 -8.16 0.46 -7.07
C ILE A 48 -7.17 -0.45 -7.79
N THR A 49 -6.01 0.10 -8.14
CA THR A 49 -4.85 -0.63 -8.63
C THR A 49 -3.68 -0.36 -7.70
N ILE A 50 -3.10 -1.42 -7.13
CA ILE A 50 -1.95 -1.35 -6.23
C ILE A 50 -0.71 -1.89 -6.94
N LYS A 51 0.40 -1.17 -6.81
CA LYS A 51 1.71 -1.57 -7.31
C LYS A 51 2.82 -1.01 -6.42
N GLY A 52 3.50 -1.88 -5.68
CA GLY A 52 4.57 -1.42 -4.80
C GLY A 52 4.00 -0.57 -3.65
N SER A 53 4.68 0.53 -3.36
CA SER A 53 4.23 1.60 -2.47
C SER A 53 3.22 2.55 -3.11
N PHE A 54 2.84 2.33 -4.37
CA PHE A 54 1.86 3.14 -5.07
C PHE A 54 0.51 2.46 -5.12
N TYR A 55 -0.55 3.26 -5.04
CA TYR A 55 -1.83 2.84 -5.57
C TYR A 55 -2.55 3.98 -6.26
N ARG A 56 -3.47 3.61 -7.13
CA ARG A 56 -4.35 4.52 -7.85
C ARG A 56 -5.79 4.10 -7.64
N MET A 57 -6.63 5.06 -7.28
CA MET A 57 -8.08 4.91 -7.27
C MET A 57 -8.67 5.72 -8.42
N ASP A 58 -9.45 5.06 -9.27
CA ASP A 58 -10.24 5.68 -10.32
C ASP A 58 -11.72 5.64 -9.94
N MET A 59 -12.38 6.80 -10.02
CA MET A 59 -13.78 6.95 -9.67
C MET A 59 -14.47 8.00 -10.54
N GLU A 60 -15.79 8.00 -10.54
CA GLU A 60 -16.62 9.05 -11.13
C GLU A 60 -17.44 9.72 -10.03
N GLU A 61 -17.30 11.04 -9.91
CA GLU A 61 -17.99 11.83 -8.90
C GLU A 61 -18.68 13.02 -9.57
N TYR A 62 -20.01 13.11 -9.45
CA TYR A 62 -20.83 14.14 -10.09
C TYR A 62 -20.62 14.26 -11.62
N GLY A 63 -20.31 13.15 -12.29
CA GLY A 63 -20.02 13.11 -13.73
C GLY A 63 -18.58 13.50 -14.11
N GLU A 64 -17.75 13.85 -13.12
CA GLU A 64 -16.32 14.08 -13.31
C GLU A 64 -15.53 12.80 -13.07
N LYS A 65 -14.61 12.48 -13.99
CA LYS A 65 -13.65 11.39 -13.80
C LYS A 65 -12.49 11.87 -12.94
N ILE A 66 -12.23 11.17 -11.86
CA ILE A 66 -11.18 11.52 -10.91
C ILE A 66 -10.22 10.33 -10.78
N SER A 67 -8.92 10.62 -10.82
CA SER A 67 -7.88 9.67 -10.44
C SER A 67 -7.13 10.19 -9.23
N VAL A 68 -7.08 9.39 -8.16
CA VAL A 68 -6.28 9.67 -6.97
C VAL A 68 -5.09 8.72 -6.99
N ILE A 69 -3.87 9.25 -6.99
CA ILE A 69 -2.63 8.47 -6.95
C ILE A 69 -1.94 8.74 -5.63
N VAL A 70 -1.65 7.70 -4.87
CA VAL A 70 -0.96 7.79 -3.59
C VAL A 70 0.41 7.15 -3.71
N ASP A 71 1.42 7.91 -3.30
CA ASP A 71 2.80 7.49 -3.11
C ASP A 71 3.04 7.36 -1.61
N GLN A 72 2.97 6.13 -1.09
CA GLN A 72 3.07 5.87 0.34
C GLN A 72 4.47 6.18 0.88
N ASP A 73 5.52 5.99 0.07
CA ASP A 73 6.89 6.25 0.49
C ASP A 73 7.17 7.76 0.58
N ALA A 74 6.63 8.54 -0.35
CA ALA A 74 6.73 9.99 -0.33
C ALA A 74 5.72 10.67 0.61
N GLY A 75 4.71 9.93 1.08
CA GLY A 75 3.60 10.47 1.87
C GLY A 75 2.78 11.52 1.11
N LEU A 76 2.59 11.30 -0.20
CA LEU A 76 1.99 12.26 -1.11
C LEU A 76 0.79 11.67 -1.86
N THR A 77 -0.28 12.45 -1.92
CA THR A 77 -1.50 12.16 -2.67
C THR A 77 -1.64 13.15 -3.82
N ARG A 78 -1.86 12.65 -5.03
CA ARG A 78 -2.14 13.44 -6.23
C ARG A 78 -3.57 13.20 -6.68
N VAL A 79 -4.35 14.25 -6.80
CA VAL A 79 -5.73 14.19 -7.31
C VAL A 79 -5.73 14.80 -8.70
N ILE A 80 -6.23 14.04 -9.67
CA ILE A 80 -6.29 14.43 -11.09
C ILE A 80 -7.76 14.62 -11.47
N LEU A 81 -8.10 15.81 -11.94
CA LEU A 81 -9.40 16.15 -12.52
C LEU A 81 -9.24 16.09 -14.05
N HIS A 82 -9.86 15.10 -14.68
CA HIS A 82 -9.61 14.79 -16.08
C HIS A 82 -10.21 15.82 -17.03
N SER A 83 -11.39 16.37 -16.73
CA SER A 83 -12.03 17.38 -17.58
C SER A 83 -11.23 18.69 -17.61
N GLU A 84 -10.67 19.09 -16.47
CA GLU A 84 -9.90 20.31 -16.32
C GLU A 84 -8.44 20.15 -16.76
N LYS A 85 -7.95 18.91 -16.89
CA LYS A 85 -6.53 18.58 -17.12
C LYS A 85 -5.61 19.18 -16.07
N THR A 86 -6.09 19.28 -14.84
CA THR A 86 -5.37 19.80 -13.69
C THR A 86 -5.08 18.66 -12.71
N PHE A 87 -4.06 18.87 -11.88
CA PHE A 87 -3.82 18.02 -10.72
C PHE A 87 -3.45 18.89 -9.54
N MET A 88 -3.68 18.34 -8.35
CA MET A 88 -3.25 18.93 -7.09
C MET A 88 -2.48 17.88 -6.28
N GLU A 89 -1.49 18.33 -5.52
CA GLU A 89 -0.74 17.50 -4.60
C GLU A 89 -1.09 17.89 -3.16
N ILE A 90 -1.32 16.87 -2.33
CA ILE A 90 -1.71 17.00 -0.93
C ILE A 90 -0.88 15.98 -0.15
N LYS A 91 -0.51 16.28 1.09
CA LYS A 91 0.12 15.27 1.96
C LYS A 91 -0.88 14.16 2.25
N SER A 92 -0.48 12.90 2.18
CA SER A 92 -1.40 11.76 2.38
C SER A 92 -1.98 11.66 3.80
N GLN A 93 -1.32 12.28 4.78
CA GLN A 93 -1.77 12.35 6.18
C GLN A 93 -2.49 13.68 6.48
N ASP A 94 -2.72 14.53 5.48
CA ASP A 94 -3.56 15.71 5.64
C ASP A 94 -5.00 15.26 5.95
N PRO A 95 -5.74 15.95 6.84
CA PRO A 95 -7.13 15.61 7.14
C PRO A 95 -8.02 15.45 5.91
N GLN A 96 -7.80 16.25 4.86
CA GLN A 96 -8.55 16.14 3.62
C GLN A 96 -8.27 14.81 2.90
N SER A 97 -7.03 14.33 2.89
CA SER A 97 -6.68 13.02 2.33
C SER A 97 -7.25 11.89 3.19
N LEU A 98 -7.10 11.96 4.51
CA LEU A 98 -7.60 10.92 5.42
C LEU A 98 -9.13 10.76 5.38
N MET A 99 -9.88 11.84 5.18
CA MET A 99 -11.33 11.76 5.04
C MET A 99 -11.80 11.06 3.76
N ASN A 100 -10.99 11.06 2.70
CA ASN A 100 -11.38 10.56 1.38
C ASN A 100 -10.62 9.31 0.94
N ASP A 101 -9.65 8.87 1.75
CA ASP A 101 -8.82 7.71 1.48
C ASP A 101 -8.92 6.71 2.63
N PRO A 102 -9.79 5.69 2.52
CA PRO A 102 -9.97 4.71 3.58
C PRO A 102 -8.72 3.87 3.85
N PHE A 103 -7.78 3.77 2.89
CA PHE A 103 -6.55 3.00 3.05
C PHE A 103 -5.51 3.76 3.87
N GLN A 104 -5.27 5.04 3.54
CA GLN A 104 -4.40 5.88 4.39
C GLN A 104 -5.01 6.11 5.76
N ALA A 105 -6.34 6.26 5.86
CA ALA A 105 -7.03 6.38 7.13
C ALA A 105 -6.81 5.14 8.00
N ALA A 106 -6.92 3.94 7.44
CA ALA A 106 -6.67 2.70 8.17
C ALA A 106 -5.22 2.61 8.67
N ILE A 107 -4.23 2.98 7.84
CA ILE A 107 -2.82 3.03 8.22
C ILE A 107 -2.62 4.03 9.37
N TYR A 108 -3.13 5.26 9.22
CA TYR A 108 -3.03 6.30 10.25
C TYR A 108 -3.64 5.85 11.58
N MET A 109 -4.81 5.21 11.55
CA MET A 109 -5.48 4.73 12.76
C MET A 109 -4.74 3.55 13.41
N ALA A 110 -4.11 2.68 12.61
CA ALA A 110 -3.29 1.60 13.14
C ALA A 110 -2.06 2.15 13.88
N ASP A 111 -1.46 3.23 13.40
CA ASP A 111 -0.29 3.86 14.01
C ASP A 111 -0.63 4.70 15.26
N ASN A 112 -1.83 5.28 15.30
CA ASN A 112 -2.22 6.26 16.34
C ASN A 112 -3.30 5.75 17.31
N GLY A 113 -3.84 4.56 17.09
CA GLY A 113 -4.93 3.96 17.86
C GLY A 113 -4.56 2.64 18.52
N GLU A 114 -5.51 2.11 19.28
CA GLU A 114 -5.41 0.74 19.81
C GLU A 114 -6.15 -0.23 18.88
N SER A 115 -5.52 -1.35 18.55
CA SER A 115 -6.12 -2.40 17.74
C SER A 115 -6.48 -3.62 18.60
N LYS A 116 -7.65 -4.19 18.36
CA LYS A 116 -8.10 -5.44 18.99
C LYS A 116 -8.74 -6.35 17.95
N LEU A 117 -8.31 -7.62 17.92
CA LEU A 117 -8.98 -8.65 17.13
C LEU A 117 -10.36 -8.97 17.75
N VAL A 118 -11.42 -8.84 16.94
CA VAL A 118 -12.81 -9.05 17.38
C VAL A 118 -13.41 -10.35 16.87
N GLY A 119 -12.86 -10.96 15.83
CA GLY A 119 -13.35 -12.19 15.23
C GLY A 119 -12.71 -12.46 13.86
N THR A 120 -13.18 -13.53 13.21
CA THR A 120 -12.76 -13.90 11.86
C THR A 120 -14.01 -14.16 11.03
N GLU A 121 -14.04 -13.61 9.82
CA GLU A 121 -15.09 -13.86 8.84
C GLU A 121 -14.51 -13.96 7.43
N THR A 122 -15.31 -14.49 6.52
CA THR A 122 -14.96 -14.64 5.10
C THR A 122 -15.59 -13.51 4.30
N ILE A 123 -14.77 -12.68 3.66
CA ILE A 123 -15.20 -11.59 2.78
C ILE A 123 -14.74 -11.91 1.35
N ASN A 124 -15.70 -11.99 0.42
CA ASN A 124 -15.45 -12.27 -1.01
C ASN A 124 -14.75 -13.61 -1.34
N GLY A 125 -14.80 -14.61 -0.44
CA GLY A 125 -14.41 -16.00 -0.71
C GLY A 125 -13.34 -16.57 0.21
#